data_AF-A0A0B6ZMT7-F1
#
_entry.id   AF-A0A0B6ZMT7-F1
#
_cell.length_a   1.000
_cell.length_b   1.000
_cell.length_c   1.000
_cell.angle_alpha   90.00
_cell.angle_beta   90.00
_cell.angle_gamma   90.00
#
_symmetry.space_group_name_H-M   'P 1'
#
loop_
_entity.id
_entity.type
_entity.pdbx_description
1 polymer ?
#
loop_
_entity_poly.entity_id
_entity_poly.type
_entity_poly.pdbx_seq_one_letter_code
_entity_poly.pdbx_strand_id
1 'polypeptide(L)'
;MESEELRELTASERLTLEEEYDMQRKWRNDSDKCTFIILDRENFEQNKTDDQLNREISAMVGDVNIFYPPDTHERLEGEIEIMIAAHNE
;
A
#
# COMPACT_ATOMS: atom_id res chain seq x y z
N MET A 1 3.49 -2.88 12.75
CA MET A 1 2.76 -4.15 12.48
C MET A 1 2.91 -5.12 13.66
N GLU A 2 1.97 -5.17 14.61
CA GLU A 2 2.15 -5.98 15.85
C GLU A 2 1.63 -7.42 15.75
N SER A 3 0.70 -7.72 14.86
CA SER A 3 0.17 -9.07 14.65
C SER A 3 1.19 -9.92 13.89
N GLU A 4 1.52 -11.10 14.43
CA GLU A 4 2.40 -12.07 13.77
C GLU A 4 1.77 -12.61 12.48
N GLU A 5 0.47 -12.90 12.49
CA GLU A 5 -0.27 -13.36 11.31
C GLU A 5 -0.21 -12.33 10.18
N LEU A 6 -0.42 -11.04 10.49
CA LEU A 6 -0.30 -9.99 9.48
C LEU A 6 1.13 -9.90 8.94
N ARG A 7 2.14 -10.12 9.78
CA ARG A 7 3.53 -10.09 9.36
C ARG A 7 3.88 -11.26 8.44
N GLU A 8 3.43 -12.47 8.77
CA GLU A 8 3.59 -13.64 7.92
C GLU A 8 2.90 -13.46 6.57
N LEU A 9 1.65 -12.98 6.57
CA LEU A 9 0.87 -12.75 5.34
C LEU A 9 1.46 -11.67 4.43
N THR A 10 2.18 -10.71 5.00
CA THR A 10 2.80 -9.58 4.27
C THR A 10 4.31 -9.73 4.10
N ALA A 11 4.88 -10.89 4.50
CA ALA A 11 6.32 -11.13 4.56
C ALA A 11 7.11 -9.99 5.25
N SER A 12 6.53 -9.34 6.26
CA SER A 12 7.12 -8.19 6.94
C SER A 12 7.84 -8.54 8.24
N GLU A 13 8.98 -7.92 8.44
CA GLU A 13 9.76 -8.05 9.67
C GLU A 13 9.25 -7.13 10.76
N ARG A 14 9.52 -7.49 12.02
CA ARG A 14 9.20 -6.60 13.14
C ARG A 14 10.21 -5.48 13.20
N LEU A 15 9.73 -4.25 13.13
CA LEU A 15 10.56 -3.05 13.24
C LEU A 15 10.27 -2.31 14.55
N THR A 16 11.28 -1.61 15.05
CA THR A 16 11.09 -0.59 16.09
C THR A 16 10.31 0.60 15.52
N LEU A 17 9.74 1.43 16.40
CA LEU A 17 8.99 2.62 15.98
C LEU A 17 9.83 3.57 15.11
N GLU A 18 11.12 3.71 15.42
CA GLU A 18 12.03 4.55 14.64
C GLU A 18 12.28 3.98 13.24
N GLU A 19 12.49 2.68 13.14
CA GLU A 19 12.66 1.97 11.87
C GLU A 19 11.40 2.01 11.01
N GLU A 20 10.21 1.91 11.60
CA GLU A 20 8.93 2.10 10.89
C GLU A 20 8.84 3.50 10.28
N TYR A 21 9.23 4.55 11.02
CA TYR A 21 9.26 5.91 10.47
C TYR A 21 10.28 6.07 9.35
N ASP A 22 11.45 5.45 9.46
CA ASP A 22 12.45 5.45 8.39
C ASP A 22 11.95 4.71 7.16
N MET A 23 11.29 3.56 7.33
CA MET A 23 10.71 2.81 6.24
C MET A 23 9.63 3.62 5.52
N GLN A 24 8.71 4.26 6.25
CA GLN A 24 7.70 5.16 5.67
C GLN A 24 8.32 6.31 4.87
N ARG A 25 9.42 6.90 5.37
CA ARG A 25 10.15 7.96 4.64
C ARG A 25 10.80 7.44 3.37
N LYS A 26 11.41 6.26 3.40
CA LYS A 26 11.99 5.63 2.20
C LYS A 26 10.91 5.33 1.17
N TRP A 27 9.85 4.64 1.57
CA TRP A 27 8.71 4.29 0.71
C TRP A 27 8.07 5.50 0.04
N ARG A 28 8.00 6.65 0.73
CA ARG A 28 7.45 7.89 0.16
C ARG A 28 8.36 8.53 -0.90
N ASN A 29 9.68 8.40 -0.75
CA ASN A 29 10.65 9.16 -1.54
C ASN A 29 11.41 8.29 -2.55
N ASP A 30 11.13 6.99 -2.62
CA ASP A 30 11.85 6.09 -3.51
C ASP A 30 11.47 6.32 -4.97
N SER A 31 12.47 6.59 -5.80
CA SER A 31 12.26 6.88 -7.22
C SER A 31 12.09 5.62 -8.08
N ASP A 32 12.45 4.46 -7.53
CA ASP A 32 12.31 3.14 -8.13
C ASP A 32 10.99 2.46 -7.74
N LYS A 33 10.08 3.18 -7.10
CA LYS A 33 8.81 2.66 -6.63
C LYS A 33 7.63 3.55 -7.00
N CYS A 34 6.48 2.93 -7.28
CA CYS A 34 5.20 3.61 -7.40
C CYS A 34 4.11 2.84 -6.66
N THR A 35 3.36 3.51 -5.77
CA THR A 35 2.29 2.90 -4.98
C THR A 35 0.94 3.52 -5.34
N PHE A 36 -0.06 2.66 -5.58
CA PHE A 36 -1.45 3.06 -5.76
C PHE A 36 -2.30 2.46 -4.64
N ILE A 37 -3.23 3.25 -4.10
CA ILE A 37 -4.21 2.76 -3.13
C ILE A 37 -5.44 2.25 -3.90
N ILE A 38 -5.90 1.06 -3.56
CA ILE A 38 -7.11 0.46 -4.15
C ILE A 38 -8.30 0.87 -3.30
N LEU A 39 -9.29 1.49 -3.94
CA LEU A 39 -10.55 1.85 -3.31
C LEU A 39 -11.69 0.98 -3.83
N ASP A 40 -12.56 0.53 -2.93
CA ASP A 40 -13.85 -0.04 -3.30
C ASP A 40 -14.75 1.06 -3.86
N ARG A 41 -15.15 0.88 -5.11
CA ARG A 41 -15.92 1.88 -5.86
C ARG A 41 -17.30 2.11 -5.23
N GLU A 42 -17.97 1.05 -4.81
CA GLU A 42 -19.33 1.14 -4.29
C GLU A 42 -19.35 1.92 -2.97
N ASN A 43 -18.47 1.57 -2.03
CA ASN A 43 -18.30 2.29 -0.77
C ASN A 43 -17.91 3.75 -0.99
N PHE A 44 -16.96 4.01 -1.91
CA PHE A 44 -16.53 5.37 -2.24
C PHE A 44 -17.67 6.25 -2.80
N GLU A 45 -18.51 5.69 -3.68
CA GLU A 45 -19.66 6.40 -4.29
C GLU A 45 -20.87 6.51 -3.35
N GLN A 46 -21.11 5.50 -2.49
CA GLN A 46 -22.23 5.48 -1.55
C GLN A 46 -21.99 6.35 -0.31
N ASN A 47 -20.74 6.53 0.10
CA ASN A 47 -20.41 7.41 1.21
C ASN A 47 -20.61 8.88 0.79
N LYS A 48 -21.71 9.49 1.25
CA LYS A 48 -22.12 10.88 0.91
C LYS A 48 -21.56 11.94 1.85
N THR A 49 -20.56 11.63 2.68
CA THR A 49 -19.91 12.67 3.48
C THR A 49 -19.25 13.71 2.56
N ASP A 50 -19.32 14.98 2.92
CA ASP A 50 -18.64 16.06 2.17
C ASP A 50 -17.11 16.01 2.37
N ASP A 51 -16.64 15.20 3.32
CA ASP A 51 -15.21 14.98 3.58
C ASP A 51 -14.63 13.92 2.65
N GLN A 52 -14.00 14.38 1.57
CA GLN A 52 -13.36 13.52 0.58
C GLN A 52 -12.32 12.57 1.20
N LEU A 53 -11.52 13.04 2.16
CA LEU A 53 -10.47 12.22 2.76
C LEU A 53 -11.09 11.03 3.51
N ASN A 54 -12.15 11.28 4.27
CA ASN A 54 -12.85 10.21 4.98
C ASN A 54 -13.54 9.23 4.01
N ARG A 55 -14.01 9.68 2.84
CA ARG A 55 -14.53 8.77 1.79
C ARG A 55 -13.45 7.86 1.25
N GLU A 56 -12.28 8.40 0.93
CA GLU A 56 -11.15 7.63 0.43
C GLU A 56 -10.67 6.60 1.47
N ILE A 57 -10.50 7.03 2.73
CA ILE A 57 -10.06 6.14 3.83
C ILE A 57 -11.06 5.00 4.05
N SER A 58 -12.36 5.31 4.12
CA SER A 58 -13.40 4.29 4.36
C SER A 58 -13.58 3.30 3.20
N ALA A 59 -13.18 3.69 1.99
CA ALA A 59 -13.22 2.84 0.81
C ALA A 59 -11.90 2.08 0.56
N MET A 60 -10.85 2.31 1.33
CA MET A 60 -9.54 1.68 1.10
C MET A 60 -9.61 0.17 1.36
N VAL A 61 -9.27 -0.62 0.35
CA VAL A 61 -9.32 -2.10 0.40
C VAL A 61 -7.99 -2.76 0.02
N GLY A 62 -6.92 -1.99 -0.15
CA GLY A 62 -5.61 -2.53 -0.47
C GLY A 62 -4.72 -1.55 -1.21
N ASP A 63 -3.65 -2.07 -1.79
CA ASP A 63 -2.66 -1.30 -2.52
C ASP A 63 -1.97 -2.13 -3.62
N VAL A 64 -1.37 -1.41 -4.57
CA VAL A 64 -0.51 -1.94 -5.62
C VAL A 64 0.84 -1.26 -5.49
N ASN A 65 1.89 -2.04 -5.30
CA ASN A 65 3.28 -1.58 -5.32
C ASN A 65 3.95 -2.03 -6.61
N ILE A 66 4.51 -1.08 -7.35
CA ILE A 66 5.31 -1.32 -8.55
C ILE A 66 6.76 -0.99 -8.23
N PHE A 67 7.67 -1.90 -8.51
CA PHE A 67 9.11 -1.76 -8.31
C PHE A 67 9.83 -1.78 -9.66
N TYR A 68 10.74 -0.82 -9.88
CA TYR A 68 11.51 -0.67 -11.10
C TYR A 68 12.96 -1.12 -10.87
N PRO A 69 13.47 -2.12 -11.62
CA PRO A 69 14.87 -2.53 -11.50
C PRO A 69 15.81 -1.37 -11.87
N PRO A 70 16.86 -1.09 -11.07
CA PRO A 70 17.74 0.05 -11.29
C PRO A 70 18.62 -0.04 -12.56
N ASP A 71 18.78 -1.24 -13.16
CA ASP A 71 19.79 -1.51 -14.21
C ASP A 71 19.23 -1.91 -15.58
N THR A 72 17.91 -1.83 -15.81
CA THR A 72 17.38 -2.08 -17.16
C THR A 72 17.40 -0.77 -17.96
N HIS A 73 18.41 -0.62 -18.83
CA HIS A 73 18.48 0.46 -19.84
C HIS A 73 17.22 0.52 -20.75
N GLU A 74 16.40 -0.54 -20.74
CA GLU A 74 15.07 -0.60 -21.34
C GLU A 74 14.03 -0.64 -20.21
N ARG A 75 13.34 0.48 -20.03
CA ARG A 75 12.42 0.82 -18.92
C ARG A 75 11.10 0.01 -18.90
N LEU A 76 11.11 -1.23 -19.38
CA LEU A 76 9.89 -1.98 -19.75
C LEU A 76 9.54 -3.13 -18.80
N GLU A 77 10.40 -3.44 -17.83
CA GLU A 77 10.18 -4.52 -16.87
C GLU A 77 10.05 -3.94 -15.46
N GLY A 78 9.05 -4.42 -14.71
CA GLY A 78 8.79 -4.01 -13.34
C GLY A 78 8.08 -5.12 -12.58
N GLU A 79 8.35 -5.22 -11.29
CA GLU A 79 7.69 -6.18 -10.41
C GLU A 79 6.45 -5.51 -9.80
N ILE A 80 5.34 -6.25 -9.77
CA ILE A 80 4.08 -5.76 -9.22
C ILE A 80 3.68 -6.65 -8.06
N GLU A 81 3.45 -6.03 -6.90
CA GLU A 81 2.85 -6.64 -5.73
C GLU A 81 1.47 -6.05 -5.52
N ILE A 82 0.45 -6.91 -5.35
CA ILE A 82 -0.94 -6.51 -5.15
C ILE A 82 -1.41 -7.11 -3.84
N MET A 83 -1.89 -6.25 -2.94
CA MET A 83 -2.51 -6.65 -1.69
C MET A 83 -3.96 -6.21 -1.67
N ILE A 84 -4.87 -7.14 -1.37
CA ILE A 84 -6.29 -6.87 -1.14
C ILE A 84 -6.62 -7.30 0.27
N ALA A 85 -7.15 -6.38 1.07
CA ALA A 85 -7.61 -6.68 2.42
C ALA A 85 -8.80 -7.65 2.37
N ALA A 86 -8.79 -8.65 3.23
CA ALA A 86 -9.94 -9.54 3.39
C ALA A 86 -11.15 -8.73 3.89
N HIS A 87 -12.33 -9.05 3.38
CA HIS A 87 -13.57 -8.54 3.95
C HIS A 87 -13.77 -9.24 5.30
N ASN A 88 -13.78 -8.46 6.38
CA ASN A 88 -14.16 -9.00 7.68
C ASN A 88 -15.67 -9.25 7.64
N GLU A 89 -16.07 -10.51 7.52
CA GLU A 89 -17.45 -10.97 7.79
C GLU A 89 -17.77 -10.91 9.29
#